data_AF-A0A925FRH1-F1
#
_entry.id   AF-A0A925FRH1-F1
#
_cell.length_a   1.000
_cell.length_b   1.000
_cell.length_c   1.000
_cell.angle_alpha   90.00
_cell.angle_beta   90.00
_cell.angle_gamma   90.00
#
_symmetry.space_group_name_H-M   'P 1'
#
loop_
_entity.id
_entity.type
_entity.pdbx_description
1 polymer ?
#
loop_
_entity_poly.entity_id
_entity_poly.type
_entity_poly.pdbx_seq_one_letter_code
_entity_poly.pdbx_strand_id
1 'polypeptide(L)'
;MRKIIVSTFLTMDGVLQAPGGSDEDRTGGFDWGGWMFHYGDDVTDKAHEDLIATPFDLLVTEFIDGYTLVLHTRQKTLIRQKGF
;
A
#
# COMPACT_ATOMS: atom_id res chain seq x y z
N MET A 1 23.49 6.49 -6.95
CA MET A 1 22.15 6.32 -7.58
C MET A 1 21.09 6.36 -6.49
N ARG A 2 19.86 6.75 -6.81
CA ARG A 2 18.75 6.72 -5.84
C ARG A 2 18.09 5.34 -5.82
N LYS A 3 17.52 4.93 -4.68
CA LYS A 3 16.71 3.70 -4.58
C LYS A 3 15.24 4.06 -4.83
N ILE A 4 14.56 3.20 -5.59
CA ILE A 4 13.10 3.13 -5.68
C ILE A 4 12.71 1.93 -4.83
N ILE A 5 11.74 2.10 -3.93
CA ILE A 5 11.22 1.05 -3.06
C ILE A 5 9.73 0.92 -3.37
N VAL A 6 9.26 -0.31 -3.58
CA VAL A 6 7.84 -0.59 -3.84
C VAL A 6 7.27 -1.28 -2.61
N SER A 7 6.17 -0.74 -2.08
CA SER A 7 5.33 -1.42 -1.09
C SER A 7 4.04 -1.84 -1.76
N THR A 8 3.62 -3.09 -1.55
CA THR A 8 2.42 -3.63 -2.20
C THR A 8 1.81 -4.75 -1.35
N PHE A 9 0.50 -4.92 -1.48
CA PHE A 9 -0.23 -6.05 -0.92
C PHE A 9 -0.58 -6.98 -2.07
N LEU A 10 -0.15 -8.23 -1.95
CA LEU A 10 -0.19 -9.24 -3.01
C LEU A 10 -0.74 -10.54 -2.43
N THR A 11 -1.81 -11.08 -3.02
CA THR A 11 -2.33 -12.39 -2.64
C THR A 11 -1.45 -13.51 -3.22
N MET A 12 -1.54 -14.72 -2.64
CA MET A 12 -0.73 -15.87 -3.06
C MET A 12 -0.98 -16.30 -4.52
N ASP A 13 -2.17 -16.02 -5.05
CA ASP A 13 -2.62 -16.26 -6.42
C ASP A 13 -2.38 -15.08 -7.38
N GLY A 14 -1.84 -13.96 -6.88
CA GLY A 14 -1.28 -12.89 -7.71
C GLY A 14 -2.11 -11.60 -7.85
N VAL A 15 -3.14 -11.41 -7.03
CA VAL A 15 -3.96 -10.19 -7.03
C VAL A 15 -3.21 -9.05 -6.33
N LEU A 16 -3.02 -7.95 -7.04
CA LEU A 16 -2.48 -6.68 -6.53
C LEU A 16 -3.64 -5.74 -6.29
N GLN A 17 -3.92 -5.40 -5.04
CA GLN A 17 -5.06 -4.58 -4.66
C GLN A 17 -4.73 -3.77 -3.39
N ALA A 18 -5.54 -2.76 -3.08
CA ALA A 18 -5.58 -2.23 -1.73
C ALA A 18 -6.01 -3.34 -0.72
N PRO A 19 -5.68 -3.20 0.58
CA PRO A 19 -5.87 -4.29 1.55
C PRO A 19 -7.12 -4.20 2.43
N GLY A 20 -7.81 -3.05 2.49
CA GLY A 20 -8.59 -2.64 3.67
C GLY A 20 -9.98 -2.03 3.40
N GLY A 21 -10.35 -1.67 2.18
CA GLY A 21 -11.70 -1.20 1.86
C GLY A 21 -12.66 -2.35 1.60
N SER A 22 -13.73 -2.48 2.39
CA SER A 22 -14.81 -3.47 2.12
C SER A 22 -15.45 -3.31 0.73
N ASP A 23 -15.37 -2.11 0.17
CA ASP A 23 -15.88 -1.73 -1.15
C ASP A 23 -14.76 -1.56 -2.20
N GLU A 24 -13.57 -2.13 -1.95
CA GLU A 24 -12.56 -2.33 -2.99
C GLU A 24 -13.12 -3.16 -4.15
N ASP A 25 -12.50 -3.00 -5.32
CA ASP A 25 -13.00 -3.60 -6.55
C ASP A 25 -12.99 -5.14 -6.49
N ARG A 26 -13.95 -5.70 -7.23
CA ARG A 26 -14.21 -7.14 -7.39
C ARG A 26 -14.17 -7.58 -8.86
N THR A 27 -13.86 -6.67 -9.79
CA THR A 27 -13.59 -7.10 -11.18
C THR A 27 -12.40 -8.07 -11.23
N GLY A 28 -12.34 -8.91 -12.27
CA GLY A 28 -11.35 -9.99 -12.35
C GLY A 28 -11.67 -11.23 -11.50
N GLY A 29 -12.68 -11.19 -10.62
CA GLY A 29 -13.15 -12.36 -9.85
C GLY A 29 -12.56 -12.48 -8.46
N PHE A 30 -12.06 -11.38 -7.88
CA PHE A 30 -11.58 -11.33 -6.50
C PHE A 30 -12.62 -10.63 -5.61
N ASP A 31 -13.55 -11.39 -5.03
CA ASP A 31 -14.70 -10.82 -4.30
C ASP A 31 -14.38 -10.26 -2.89
N TRP A 32 -13.12 -10.33 -2.45
CA TRP A 32 -12.68 -10.13 -1.06
C TRP A 32 -12.20 -8.70 -0.76
N GLY A 33 -13.06 -7.70 -0.91
CA GLY A 33 -12.74 -6.34 -0.45
C GLY A 33 -12.41 -6.29 1.04
N GLY A 34 -11.30 -5.63 1.42
CA GLY A 34 -10.82 -5.56 2.81
C GLY A 34 -10.18 -6.85 3.34
N TRP A 35 -9.77 -7.77 2.44
CA TRP A 35 -9.23 -9.08 2.76
C TRP A 35 -8.13 -9.10 3.83
N MET A 36 -7.26 -8.08 3.89
CA MET A 36 -6.12 -8.06 4.81
C MET A 36 -6.54 -7.98 6.29
N PHE A 37 -7.74 -7.46 6.62
CA PHE A 37 -8.19 -7.40 8.02
C PHE A 37 -8.23 -8.77 8.71
N HIS A 38 -8.29 -9.86 7.96
CA HIS A 38 -8.24 -11.23 8.49
C HIS A 38 -6.83 -11.81 8.61
N TYR A 39 -5.81 -11.09 8.13
CA TYR A 39 -4.41 -11.54 8.03
C TYR A 39 -3.38 -10.55 8.62
N GLY A 40 -3.80 -9.36 9.06
CA GLY A 40 -2.93 -8.39 9.72
C GLY A 40 -2.37 -8.92 11.05
N ASP A 41 -1.08 -8.68 11.29
CA ASP A 41 -0.39 -9.01 12.53
C ASP A 41 0.62 -7.93 12.92
N ASP A 42 1.03 -7.93 14.20
CA ASP A 42 1.98 -6.96 14.75
C ASP A 42 3.30 -6.87 13.97
N VAL A 43 3.71 -7.96 13.29
CA VAL A 43 4.96 -8.02 12.51
C VAL A 43 4.80 -7.28 11.19
N THR A 44 3.68 -7.49 10.49
CA THR A 44 3.33 -6.84 9.23
C THR A 44 3.11 -5.35 9.44
N ASP A 45 2.38 -4.98 10.50
CA ASP A 45 2.13 -3.58 10.86
C ASP A 45 3.45 -2.87 11.21
N LYS A 46 4.29 -3.46 12.08
CA LYS A 46 5.63 -2.96 12.43
C LYS A 46 6.52 -2.76 11.19
N ALA A 47 6.50 -3.70 10.24
CA ALA A 47 7.28 -3.61 9.00
C ALA A 47 6.78 -2.49 8.07
N HIS A 48 5.46 -2.28 8.01
CA HIS A 48 4.87 -1.15 7.28
C HIS A 48 5.25 0.19 7.94
N GLU A 49 5.12 0.30 9.26
CA GLU A 49 5.52 1.49 10.04
C GLU A 49 6.99 1.86 9.78
N ASP A 50 7.92 0.90 9.93
CA ASP A 50 9.35 1.16 9.77
C ASP A 50 9.71 1.58 8.33
N LEU A 51 8.96 1.10 7.33
CA LEU A 51 9.09 1.52 5.94
C LEU A 51 8.66 2.97 5.72
N ILE A 52 7.52 3.39 6.29
CA ILE A 52 6.98 4.74 6.10
C ILE A 52 7.53 5.79 7.09
N ALA A 53 8.22 5.36 8.16
CA ALA A 53 8.79 6.23 9.18
C ALA A 53 9.89 7.18 8.66
N THR A 54 10.52 6.84 7.52
CA THR A 54 11.55 7.69 6.90
C THR A 54 10.96 8.58 5.80
N PRO A 55 11.35 9.87 5.69
CA PRO A 55 10.78 10.76 4.67
C PRO A 55 11.00 10.28 3.22
N PHE A 56 9.90 10.27 2.45
CA PHE A 56 9.87 9.92 1.04
C PHE A 56 9.06 10.94 0.21
N ASP A 57 9.49 11.13 -1.04
CA ASP A 57 8.62 11.52 -2.15
C ASP A 57 7.76 10.30 -2.49
N LEU A 58 6.44 10.51 -2.59
CA LEU A 58 5.50 9.45 -2.97
C LEU A 58 5.21 9.53 -4.48
N LEU A 59 5.41 8.41 -5.18
CA LEU A 59 4.94 8.22 -6.55
C LEU A 59 3.67 7.35 -6.50
N VAL A 60 2.55 7.93 -6.92
CA VAL A 60 1.26 7.24 -7.09
C VAL A 60 0.88 7.29 -8.56
N THR A 61 0.36 6.19 -9.09
CA THR A 61 -0.34 6.15 -10.37
C THR A 61 -1.82 5.94 -10.13
N GLU A 62 -2.64 6.44 -11.05
CA GLU A 62 -4.07 6.16 -11.06
C GLU A 62 -4.27 4.67 -11.43
N PHE A 63 -4.85 3.92 -10.50
CA PHE A 63 -5.37 2.57 -10.68
C PHE A 63 -6.85 2.59 -10.30
N ILE A 64 -7.63 1.66 -10.84
CA ILE A 64 -9.10 1.63 -10.71
C ILE A 64 -9.50 1.27 -9.25
N ASP A 65 -8.58 0.57 -8.59
CA ASP A 65 -8.80 -0.47 -7.59
C ASP A 65 -8.10 -0.18 -6.24
N GLY A 66 -7.05 0.65 -6.24
CA GLY A 66 -6.25 0.96 -5.06
C GLY A 66 -4.88 1.54 -5.38
N TYR A 67 -4.28 2.27 -4.44
CA TYR A 67 -2.97 2.90 -4.66
C TYR A 67 -1.81 1.92 -4.40
N THR A 68 -1.06 1.54 -5.44
CA THR A 68 0.28 0.98 -5.24
C THR A 68 1.22 2.08 -4.75
N LEU A 69 1.89 1.84 -3.61
CA LEU A 69 2.71 2.83 -2.92
C LEU A 69 4.17 2.71 -3.37
N VAL A 70 4.59 3.52 -4.36
CA VAL A 70 6.00 3.58 -4.79
C VAL A 70 6.71 4.70 -4.05
N LEU A 71 7.65 4.32 -3.18
CA LEU A 71 8.40 5.22 -2.32
C LEU A 71 9.74 5.58 -2.94
N HIS A 72 10.03 6.89 -3.00
CA HIS A 72 11.32 7.40 -3.41
C HIS A 72 11.91 8.35 -2.34
N THR A 73 13.11 8.09 -1.81
CA THR A 73 13.58 8.83 -0.62
C THR A 73 14.06 10.26 -0.90
N ARG A 74 13.60 11.20 -0.07
CA ARG A 74 14.05 12.61 -0.02
C ARG A 74 14.15 13.13 1.40
N GLN A 75 15.02 14.12 1.63
CA GLN A 75 14.97 14.89 2.87
C GLN A 75 13.66 15.70 2.95
N LYS A 76 13.01 15.66 4.13
CA LYS A 76 11.91 16.51 4.61
C LYS A 76 11.12 17.25 3.52
N THR A 77 10.01 16.65 3.08
CA THR A 77 8.85 17.39 2.57
C THR A 77 7.61 16.87 3.30
N LEU A 78 6.83 17.77 3.91
CA LEU A 78 5.65 17.42 4.70
C LEU A 78 4.44 17.30 3.77
N ILE A 79 4.10 16.08 3.36
CA ILE A 79 2.86 15.79 2.62
C ILE A 79 1.83 15.26 3.62
N ARG A 80 0.72 15.99 3.78
CA ARG A 80 -0.35 15.65 4.72
C ARG A 80 -1.34 14.68 4.05
N GLN A 81 -1.09 13.38 4.11
CA GLN A 81 -2.13 12.40 3.78
C GLN A 81 -3.33 12.60 4.73
N LYS A 82 -4.54 12.59 4.14
CA LYS A 82 -5.80 12.51 4.88
C LYS A 82 -6.16 11.03 4.94
N GLY A 83 -6.36 10.52 6.16
CA GLY A 83 -7.15 9.34 6.51
C GLY A 83 -7.00 8.09 5.64
N PHE A 84 -6.40 7.05 6.22
CA PHE A 84 -7.05 5.75 6.20
C PHE A 84 -8.35 5.83 7.02
#